data_AF-A0A3E1NSM9-F1
#
_entry.id   AF-A0A3E1NSM9-F1
#
_cell.length_a   1.000
_cell.length_b   1.000
_cell.length_c   1.000
_cell.angle_alpha   90.00
_cell.angle_beta   90.00
_cell.angle_gamma   90.00
#
_symmetry.space_group_name_H-M   'P 1'
#
loop_
_entity.id
_entity.type
_entity.pdbx_description
1 polymer ?
#
loop_
_entity_poly.entity_id
_entity_poly.type
_entity_poly.pdbx_seq_one_letter_code
_entity_poly.pdbx_strand_id
1 'polypeptide(L)'
;MKQEAQHHLPIKPTLDDARQLLQADIYAYTDEEVALIVDFIYRLAAIDLTIYEESLRNDTPVIHIKPYDDDHSTKSIPISQGKHRRTG
;
A
#
# COMPACT_ATOMS: atom_id res chain seq x y z
N MET A 1 -9.85 10.63 8.46
CA MET A 1 -9.63 9.37 7.73
C MET A 1 -8.61 9.66 6.66
N LYS A 2 -7.38 9.11 6.77
CA LYS A 2 -6.42 9.16 5.67
C LYS A 2 -6.85 8.07 4.68
N GLN A 3 -7.03 8.42 3.41
CA GLN A 3 -7.16 7.41 2.36
C GLN A 3 -5.82 6.68 2.30
N GLU A 4 -5.82 5.38 2.62
CA GLU A 4 -4.69 4.52 2.29
C GLU A 4 -4.64 4.44 0.76
N ALA A 5 -3.63 5.07 0.17
CA ALA A 5 -3.42 4.99 -1.27
C ALA A 5 -3.12 3.53 -1.61
N GLN A 6 -3.96 2.91 -2.45
CA GLN A 6 -3.62 1.63 -3.06
C GLN A 6 -2.45 1.88 -4.00
N HIS A 7 -1.37 1.13 -3.80
CA HIS A 7 -0.21 1.23 -4.65
C HIS A 7 -0.49 0.38 -5.89
N HIS A 8 -0.29 0.96 -7.06
CA HIS A 8 -0.45 0.23 -8.31
C HIS A 8 0.88 0.20 -9.03
N LEU A 9 1.17 -0.92 -9.69
CA LEU A 9 2.26 -0.94 -10.63
C LEU A 9 2.02 0.13 -11.70
N PRO A 10 3.09 0.79 -12.15
CA PRO A 10 3.00 1.65 -13.33
C PRO A 10 2.56 0.81 -14.54
N ILE A 11 2.04 1.49 -15.56
CA ILE A 11 1.69 0.84 -16.81
C ILE A 11 2.96 0.22 -17.41
N LYS A 12 2.86 -1.04 -17.85
CA LYS A 12 3.96 -1.73 -18.52
C LYS A 12 4.40 -0.89 -19.73
N PRO A 13 5.70 -0.62 -19.91
CA PRO A 13 6.20 0.15 -21.05
C PRO A 13 5.76 -0.48 -22.38
N THR A 14 5.53 0.35 -23.39
CA THR A 14 5.34 -0.16 -24.75
C THR A 14 6.66 -0.74 -25.28
N LEU A 15 6.59 -1.52 -26.36
CA LEU A 15 7.80 -2.12 -26.94
C LEU A 15 8.81 -1.03 -27.39
N ASP A 16 8.33 0.08 -27.94
CA ASP A 16 9.18 1.19 -28.37
C ASP A 16 9.86 1.88 -27.17
N ASP A 17 9.10 2.17 -26.11
CA ASP A 17 9.66 2.72 -24.87
C ASP A 17 10.71 1.78 -24.26
N ALA A 18 10.41 0.48 -24.29
CA ALA A 18 11.30 -0.56 -23.78
C ALA A 18 12.60 -0.67 -24.59
N ARG A 19 12.53 -0.61 -25.93
CA ARG A 19 13.72 -0.60 -26.78
C ARG A 19 14.62 0.59 -26.45
N GLN A 20 14.02 1.77 -26.25
CA GLN A 20 14.76 2.98 -25.89
C GLN A 20 15.40 2.85 -24.50
N LEU A 21 14.65 2.36 -23.51
CA LEU A 21 15.14 2.14 -22.15
C LEU A 21 16.29 1.13 -22.08
N LEU A 22 16.17 0.03 -22.82
CA LEU A 22 17.18 -1.04 -22.87
C LEU A 22 18.32 -0.73 -23.85
N GLN A 23 18.26 0.40 -24.55
CA GLN A 23 19.22 0.78 -25.59
C GLN A 23 19.42 -0.38 -26.59
N ALA A 24 18.30 -0.95 -27.06
CA ALA A 24 18.29 -2.16 -27.88
C ALA A 24 19.16 -2.02 -29.14
N ASP A 25 19.22 -0.83 -29.74
CA ASP A 25 20.07 -0.56 -30.91
C ASP A 25 21.57 -0.64 -30.61
N ILE A 26 21.98 -0.31 -29.38
CA ILE A 26 23.39 -0.34 -28.94
C ILE A 26 23.81 -1.76 -28.59
N TYR A 27 22.92 -2.50 -27.92
CA TYR A 27 23.17 -3.87 -27.46
C TYR A 27 22.70 -4.95 -28.42
N ALA A 28 22.14 -4.56 -29.57
CA ALA A 28 21.58 -5.42 -30.60
C ALA A 28 20.53 -6.42 -30.09
N TYR A 29 19.73 -6.02 -29.10
CA TYR A 29 18.62 -6.85 -28.62
C TYR A 29 17.53 -6.96 -29.67
N THR A 30 17.01 -8.16 -29.89
CA THR A 30 15.83 -8.34 -30.72
C THR A 30 14.57 -7.90 -29.98
N ASP A 31 13.48 -7.68 -30.72
CA ASP A 31 12.18 -7.34 -30.15
C ASP A 31 11.69 -8.41 -29.16
N GLU A 32 11.95 -9.69 -29.45
CA GLU A 32 11.63 -10.80 -28.56
C GLU A 32 12.43 -10.74 -27.26
N GLU A 33 13.73 -10.44 -27.33
CA GLU A 33 14.59 -10.30 -26.15
C GLU A 33 14.16 -9.11 -25.29
N VAL A 34 13.88 -7.97 -25.92
CA VAL A 34 13.32 -6.78 -25.25
C VAL A 34 12.02 -7.13 -24.56
N ALA A 35 11.10 -7.81 -25.25
CA ALA A 35 9.82 -8.22 -24.67
C ALA A 35 10.00 -9.16 -23.46
N LEU A 36 10.91 -10.13 -23.55
CA LEU A 36 11.22 -11.06 -22.46
C LEU A 36 11.81 -10.35 -21.24
N ILE A 37 12.78 -9.44 -21.44
CA ILE A 37 13.42 -8.67 -20.37
C ILE A 37 12.38 -7.82 -19.64
N VAL A 38 11.57 -7.07 -20.40
CA VAL A 38 10.55 -6.18 -19.82
C VAL A 38 9.49 -6.99 -19.10
N ASP A 39 9.06 -8.13 -19.64
CA ASP A 39 8.08 -8.98 -18.98
C ASP A 39 8.62 -9.56 -17.67
N PHE A 40 9.88 -10.00 -17.65
CA PHE A 40 10.53 -10.46 -16.44
C PHE A 40 10.59 -9.37 -15.36
N ILE A 41 11.07 -8.17 -15.72
CA ILE A 41 11.18 -7.04 -14.78
C ILE A 41 9.79 -6.64 -14.26
N TYR A 42 8.78 -6.60 -15.13
CA TYR A 42 7.42 -6.23 -14.74
C TYR A 42 6.81 -7.21 -13.75
N ARG A 43 7.00 -8.51 -13.96
CA ARG A 43 6.57 -9.56 -13.02
C ARG A 43 7.31 -9.47 -11.69
N LEU A 44 8.61 -9.20 -11.72
CA LEU A 44 9.42 -9.04 -10.51
C LEU A 44 8.91 -7.85 -9.68
N ALA A 45 8.64 -6.72 -10.31
CA ALA A 45 8.07 -5.55 -9.66
C ALA A 45 6.69 -5.84 -9.04
N ALA A 46 5.86 -6.65 -9.71
CA ALA A 46 4.56 -7.07 -9.19
C ALA A 46 4.68 -7.88 -7.89
N ILE A 47 5.65 -8.80 -7.85
CA ILE A 47 5.94 -9.60 -6.65
C ILE A 47 6.42 -8.70 -5.52
N ASP A 48 7.37 -7.80 -5.80
CA ASP A 48 7.91 -6.88 -4.79
C ASP A 48 6.82 -5.97 -4.20
N LEU A 49 5.94 -5.43 -5.05
CA LEU A 49 4.78 -4.67 -4.60
C LEU A 49 3.86 -5.50 -3.69
N THR A 50 3.60 -6.75 -4.05
CA THR A 50 2.75 -7.65 -3.26
C THR A 50 3.36 -7.88 -1.87
N ILE A 51 4.67 -8.12 -1.79
CA ILE A 51 5.40 -8.30 -0.53
C ILE A 51 5.33 -7.02 0.31
N TYR A 52 5.55 -5.86 -0.30
CA TYR A 52 5.45 -4.57 0.38
C TYR A 52 4.06 -4.35 0.98
N GLU A 53 2.99 -4.60 0.21
CA GLU A 53 1.61 -4.47 0.69
C GLU A 53 1.29 -5.47 1.81
N GLU A 54 1.79 -6.69 1.74
CA GLU A 54 1.66 -7.69 2.81
C GLU A 54 2.37 -7.25 4.08
N SER A 55 3.60 -6.74 3.98
CA SER A 55 4.32 -6.19 5.13
C SER A 55 3.54 -5.04 5.76
N LEU A 56 3.03 -4.10 4.95
CA LEU A 56 2.25 -2.97 5.45
C LEU A 56 1.00 -3.44 6.19
N ARG A 57 0.27 -4.43 5.65
CA ARG A 57 -0.91 -5.01 6.33
C ARG A 57 -0.56 -5.69 7.65
N ASN A 58 0.55 -6.42 7.71
CA ASN A 58 0.98 -7.15 8.90
C ASN A 58 1.58 -6.24 9.98
N ASP A 59 2.28 -5.18 9.57
CA ASP A 59 2.89 -4.17 10.45
C ASP A 59 1.88 -3.11 10.89
N THR A 60 0.71 -3.03 10.25
CA THR A 60 -0.37 -2.16 10.71
C THR A 60 -0.83 -2.67 12.08
N PRO A 61 -0.66 -1.89 13.17
CA PRO A 61 -1.05 -2.33 14.48
C PRO A 61 -2.56 -2.56 14.47
N VAL A 62 -2.95 -3.83 14.52
CA VAL A 62 -4.33 -4.20 14.80
C VAL A 62 -4.61 -3.68 16.20
N ILE A 63 -5.29 -2.53 16.29
CA ILE A 63 -5.88 -2.08 17.54
C ILE A 63 -6.97 -3.09 17.84
N HIS A 64 -6.62 -4.16 18.53
CA HIS A 64 -7.58 -5.03 19.16
C HIS A 64 -8.35 -4.17 20.14
N ILE A 65 -9.56 -3.74 19.75
CA ILE A 65 -10.57 -3.35 20.71
C ILE A 65 -10.81 -4.64 21.49
N LYS A 66 -10.15 -4.75 22.65
CA LYS A 66 -10.35 -5.90 23.53
C LYS A 66 -11.86 -6.08 23.67
N PRO A 67 -12.40 -7.30 23.51
CA PRO A 67 -13.75 -7.54 23.96
C PRO A 67 -13.77 -7.08 25.42
N TYR A 68 -14.61 -6.10 25.71
CA TYR A 68 -14.84 -5.61 27.06
C TYR A 68 -15.48 -6.76 27.83
N ASP A 69 -14.66 -7.64 28.39
CA ASP A 69 -15.07 -8.73 29.30
C ASP A 69 -15.06 -8.25 30.76
N ASP A 70 -14.99 -6.94 30.96
CA ASP A 70 -15.25 -6.32 32.24
C ASP A 70 -16.74 -5.98 32.27
N ASP A 71 -17.49 -6.68 33.12
CA ASP A 71 -18.85 -6.32 33.51
C ASP A 71 -18.85 -4.86 34.01
N HIS A 72 -19.17 -3.95 33.10
CA HIS A 72 -19.26 -2.51 33.35
C HIS A 72 -20.70 -2.08 33.66
N SER A 73 -21.57 -3.00 34.11
CA SER A 73 -22.90 -2.65 34.61
C SER A 73 -22.91 -1.52 35.66
N THR A 74 -21.74 -1.17 36.23
CA THR A 74 -21.55 -0.06 37.17
C THR A 74 -20.47 0.96 36.82
N LYS A 75 -19.81 0.90 35.65
CA LYS A 75 -18.79 1.89 35.23
C LYS A 75 -19.14 2.59 33.91
N SER A 76 -20.39 2.97 33.74
CA SER A 76 -20.75 4.03 32.81
C SER A 76 -20.09 5.34 33.26
N ILE A 77 -19.14 5.85 32.48
CA ILE A 77 -18.64 7.22 32.65
C ILE A 77 -19.84 8.14 32.37
N PRO A 78 -20.30 8.94 33.35
CA PRO A 78 -21.33 9.92 33.05
C PRO A 78 -20.72 10.90 32.06
N ILE A 79 -21.35 11.04 30.88
CA ILE A 79 -21.12 12.20 30.02
C ILE A 79 -21.69 13.38 30.81
N SER A 80 -20.88 13.94 31.71
CA SER A 80 -21.25 15.07 32.53
C SER A 80 -21.75 16.16 31.59
N GLN A 81 -23.01 16.56 31.76
CA GLN A 81 -23.54 17.76 31.13
C GLN A 81 -22.61 18.91 31.51
N GLY A 82 -21.93 19.48 30.51
CA GLY A 82 -20.84 20.44 30.71
C GLY A 82 -21.24 21.58 31.64
N LYS A 83 -20.64 21.61 32.83
CA LYS A 83 -20.67 22.76 33.75
C LYS A 83 -19.41 23.61 33.66
N HIS A 84 -18.84 23.73 32.47
CA HIS A 84 -17.78 24.71 32.23
C HIS A 84 -17.95 25.38 30.87
N ARG A 85 -19.02 26.17 30.74
CA ARG A 85 -18.95 27.36 29.89
C ARG A 85 -17.97 28.30 30.58
N ARG A 86 -16.81 28.55 29.94
CA ARG A 86 -15.94 29.67 30.32
C ARG A 86 -16.80 30.92 30.37
N THR A 87 -16.95 31.49 31.55
CA THR A 87 -17.47 32.83 31.77
C THR A 87 -16.47 33.48 32.71
N GLY A 88 -15.79 34.53 32.22
CA GLY A 88 -14.70 35.23 32.91
C GLY A 88 -13.41 35.13 32.12
#